data_AF-A0A958L9T4-F1
#
_entry.id   AF-A0A958L9T4-F1
#
_cell.length_a   1.000
_cell.length_b   1.000
_cell.length_c   1.000
_cell.angle_alpha   90.00
_cell.angle_beta   90.00
_cell.angle_gamma   90.00
#
_symmetry.space_group_name_H-M   'P 1'
#
loop_
_entity.id
_entity.type
_entity.pdbx_description
1 polymer ?
#
loop_
_entity_poly.entity_id
_entity_poly.type
_entity_poly.pdbx_seq_one_letter_code
_entity_poly.pdbx_strand_id
1 'polypeptide(L)'
;MFKMCFILLIHFLLNSAFATQIKPNFSKNEFDELSQNAEKIIRFHCGSCHTPNLKTANPKALKVFNFADKPWYQKMTIKQLQRSAKMLQDKQNLTEAELQENFFGRKEVPRRPSHFEVSIYQKFVQEVQEKKLNPFRF
;
A
#
# COMPACT_ATOMS: atom_id res chain seq x y z
N MET A 1 65.21 -3.09 8.03
CA MET A 1 63.95 -3.77 8.37
C MET A 1 62.91 -3.36 7.35
N PHE A 2 62.71 -4.20 6.32
CA PHE A 2 61.81 -4.01 5.17
C PHE A 2 60.94 -5.27 5.07
N LYS A 3 59.71 -5.13 4.54
CA LYS A 3 58.55 -6.06 4.53
C LYS A 3 57.65 -5.80 5.75
N MET A 4 56.38 -5.42 5.64
CA MET A 4 55.36 -5.85 4.69
C MET A 4 54.36 -4.71 4.41
N CYS A 5 54.56 -4.02 3.29
CA CYS A 5 53.54 -3.22 2.61
C CYS A 5 53.09 -4.06 1.40
N PHE A 6 52.14 -5.00 1.53
CA PHE A 6 51.53 -5.69 0.36
C PHE A 6 50.37 -6.63 0.74
N ILE A 7 49.44 -6.23 1.63
CA ILE A 7 48.11 -6.90 1.71
C ILE A 7 47.03 -5.82 1.81
N LEU A 8 47.08 -4.92 0.83
CA LEU A 8 45.92 -4.22 0.32
C LEU A 8 45.21 -5.17 -0.67
N LEU A 9 43.91 -4.93 -0.89
CA LEU A 9 43.26 -5.06 -2.20
C LEU A 9 42.58 -6.37 -2.67
N ILE A 10 42.20 -7.34 -1.82
CA ILE A 10 41.39 -8.50 -2.32
C ILE A 10 40.05 -8.74 -1.58
N HIS A 11 39.73 -8.03 -0.49
CA HIS A 11 38.41 -8.19 0.16
C HIS A 11 37.38 -7.11 -0.20
N PHE A 12 37.74 -6.13 -1.04
CA PHE A 12 36.85 -5.02 -1.41
C PHE A 12 36.21 -5.14 -2.81
N LEU A 13 36.45 -6.24 -3.54
CA LEU A 13 36.03 -6.38 -4.94
C LEU A 13 35.11 -7.58 -5.23
N LEU A 14 34.52 -8.23 -4.21
CA LEU A 14 33.72 -9.46 -4.43
C LEU A 14 32.29 -9.46 -3.90
N ASN A 15 31.75 -8.34 -3.38
CA ASN A 15 30.37 -8.30 -2.90
C ASN A 15 29.46 -7.24 -3.55
N SER A 16 29.91 -6.59 -4.63
CA SER A 16 29.02 -5.79 -5.49
C SER A 16 28.40 -6.65 -6.59
N ALA A 17 27.92 -7.85 -6.25
CA ALA A 17 26.85 -8.47 -7.01
C ALA A 17 25.56 -7.74 -6.64
N PHE A 18 25.39 -6.53 -7.19
CA PHE A 18 24.08 -5.94 -7.34
C PHE A 18 23.26 -6.97 -8.11
N ALA A 19 22.51 -7.79 -7.39
CA ALA A 19 21.38 -8.48 -7.94
C ALA A 19 20.47 -7.38 -8.48
N THR A 20 20.60 -7.11 -9.77
CA THR A 20 19.55 -6.51 -10.58
C THR A 20 18.38 -7.48 -10.47
N GLN A 21 17.62 -7.35 -9.39
CA GLN A 21 16.29 -7.91 -9.31
C GLN A 21 15.53 -7.26 -10.46
N ILE A 22 15.49 -7.96 -11.59
CA ILE A 22 14.52 -7.72 -12.64
C ILE A 22 13.19 -7.99 -11.97
N LYS A 23 12.63 -6.96 -11.31
CA LYS A 23 11.27 -7.01 -10.81
C LYS A 23 10.40 -7.32 -12.02
N PRO A 24 9.59 -8.39 -11.99
CA PRO A 24 8.75 -8.73 -13.12
C PRO A 24 7.91 -7.50 -13.48
N ASN A 25 7.93 -7.12 -14.76
CA ASN A 25 7.10 -6.03 -15.25
C ASN A 25 5.64 -6.49 -15.14
N PHE A 26 4.89 -5.88 -14.23
CA PHE A 26 3.48 -6.20 -14.02
C PHE A 26 2.72 -5.93 -15.31
N SER A 27 2.13 -6.98 -15.90
CA SER A 27 1.26 -6.78 -17.05
C SER A 27 0.07 -5.91 -16.66
N LYS A 28 -0.53 -5.23 -17.66
CA LYS A 28 -1.73 -4.40 -17.43
C LYS A 28 -2.84 -5.18 -16.73
N ASN A 29 -3.08 -6.43 -17.14
CA ASN A 29 -4.13 -7.28 -16.58
C ASN A 29 -3.88 -7.61 -15.10
N GLU A 30 -2.63 -7.96 -14.74
CA GLU A 30 -2.28 -8.24 -13.35
C GLU A 30 -2.43 -6.99 -12.46
N PHE A 31 -2.12 -5.80 -13.00
CA PHE A 31 -2.29 -4.55 -12.26
C PHE A 31 -3.77 -4.20 -12.07
N ASP A 32 -4.60 -4.41 -13.10
CA ASP A 32 -6.04 -4.18 -13.02
C ASP A 32 -6.68 -5.11 -11.98
N GLU A 33 -6.29 -6.39 -11.95
CA GLU A 33 -6.73 -7.35 -10.91
C GLU A 33 -6.27 -6.91 -9.51
N LEU A 34 -5.00 -6.53 -9.37
CA LEU A 34 -4.46 -6.02 -8.10
C LEU A 34 -5.22 -4.77 -7.64
N SER A 35 -5.53 -3.85 -8.54
CA SER A 35 -6.28 -2.63 -8.24
C SER A 35 -7.72 -2.93 -7.80
N GLN A 36 -8.38 -3.90 -8.45
CA GLN A 36 -9.73 -4.33 -8.06
C GLN A 36 -9.75 -5.00 -6.69
N ASN A 37 -8.77 -5.86 -6.40
CA ASN A 37 -8.65 -6.50 -5.10
C ASN A 37 -8.34 -5.48 -4.00
N ALA A 38 -7.44 -4.53 -4.27
CA ALA A 38 -7.17 -3.41 -3.36
C ALA A 38 -8.42 -2.52 -3.14
N GLU A 39 -9.22 -2.28 -4.18
CA GLU A 39 -10.49 -1.54 -4.07
C GLU A 39 -11.45 -2.24 -3.12
N LYS A 40 -11.64 -3.56 -3.28
CA LYS A 40 -12.53 -4.36 -2.41
C LYS A 40 -12.11 -4.28 -0.95
N ILE A 41 -10.81 -4.43 -0.67
CA ILE A 41 -10.24 -4.39 0.68
C ILE A 41 -10.48 -3.01 1.30
N ILE A 42 -10.04 -1.93 0.66
CA ILE A 42 -10.14 -0.59 1.26
C ILE A 42 -11.59 -0.09 1.32
N ARG A 43 -12.46 -0.53 0.41
CA ARG A 43 -13.90 -0.24 0.47
C ARG A 43 -14.55 -0.82 1.71
N PHE A 44 -14.11 -1.97 2.20
CA PHE A 44 -14.64 -2.52 3.45
C PHE A 44 -14.34 -1.60 4.66
N HIS A 45 -13.18 -0.92 4.67
CA HIS A 45 -12.76 -0.09 5.80
C HIS A 45 -13.07 1.41 5.65
N CYS A 46 -13.23 1.88 4.42
CA CYS A 46 -13.40 3.30 4.09
C CYS A 46 -14.69 3.59 3.29
N GLY A 47 -15.42 2.55 2.86
CA GLY A 47 -16.58 2.66 1.96
C GLY A 47 -17.71 3.51 2.50
N SER A 48 -17.98 3.44 3.80
CA SER A 48 -19.03 4.24 4.44
C SER A 48 -18.81 5.74 4.27
N CYS A 49 -17.57 6.23 4.38
CA CYS A 49 -17.25 7.65 4.24
C CYS A 49 -16.93 8.08 2.80
N HIS A 50 -16.43 7.17 1.96
CA HIS A 50 -15.89 7.46 0.63
C HIS A 50 -16.79 7.01 -0.54
N THR A 51 -17.98 6.50 -0.27
CA THR A 51 -19.00 6.19 -1.29
C THR A 51 -20.04 7.31 -1.32
N PRO A 52 -20.28 7.96 -2.46
CA PRO A 52 -21.24 9.05 -2.56
C PRO A 52 -22.66 8.52 -2.34
N ASN A 53 -23.57 9.40 -1.96
CA ASN A 53 -24.99 9.10 -1.73
C ASN A 53 -25.30 8.17 -0.54
N LEU A 54 -24.30 7.72 0.22
CA LEU A 54 -24.53 7.10 1.53
C LEU A 54 -24.83 8.17 2.58
N LYS A 55 -25.73 7.88 3.53
CA LYS A 55 -25.97 8.75 4.69
C LYS A 55 -24.72 8.97 5.56
N THR A 56 -23.78 8.01 5.50
CA THR A 56 -22.49 8.03 6.20
C THR A 56 -21.37 8.68 5.38
N ALA A 57 -21.65 9.10 4.15
CA ALA A 57 -20.67 9.74 3.28
C ALA A 57 -20.20 11.06 3.90
N ASN A 58 -18.88 11.27 3.92
CA ASN A 58 -18.29 12.47 4.50
C ASN A 58 -17.73 13.36 3.37
N PRO A 59 -18.23 14.60 3.20
CA PRO A 59 -17.75 15.50 2.14
C PRO A 59 -16.24 15.76 2.17
N LYS A 60 -15.62 15.82 3.35
CA LYS A 60 -14.16 15.98 3.48
C LYS A 60 -13.42 14.72 3.04
N ALA A 61 -13.96 13.54 3.32
CA ALA A 61 -13.39 12.26 2.92
C ALA A 61 -13.46 12.07 1.39
N LEU A 62 -14.61 12.38 0.79
CA LEU A 62 -14.83 12.30 -0.67
C LEU A 62 -13.85 13.19 -1.47
N LYS A 63 -13.37 14.29 -0.90
CA LYS A 63 -12.33 15.13 -1.52
C LYS A 63 -10.96 14.46 -1.56
N VAL A 64 -10.66 13.53 -0.65
CA VAL A 64 -9.40 12.78 -0.64
C VAL A 64 -9.43 11.72 -1.73
N PHE A 65 -10.49 10.91 -1.76
CA PHE A 65 -10.80 10.02 -2.86
C PHE A 65 -12.28 9.62 -2.82
N ASN A 66 -12.81 9.21 -3.96
CA ASN A 66 -14.20 8.81 -4.12
C ASN A 66 -14.26 7.47 -4.86
N PHE A 67 -14.97 6.50 -4.28
CA PHE A 67 -15.13 5.17 -4.86
C PHE A 67 -15.93 5.13 -6.18
N ALA A 68 -16.63 6.21 -6.53
CA ALA A 68 -17.28 6.37 -7.83
C ALA A 68 -16.30 6.83 -8.92
N ASP A 69 -15.14 7.39 -8.58
CA ASP A 69 -14.11 7.76 -9.55
C ASP A 69 -13.41 6.50 -10.07
N LYS A 70 -13.02 6.48 -11.35
CA LYS A 70 -12.22 5.40 -11.94
C LYS A 70 -10.98 5.96 -12.66
N PRO A 71 -9.76 5.51 -12.30
CA PRO A 71 -9.46 4.61 -11.17
C PRO A 71 -9.67 5.29 -9.80
N TRP A 72 -10.18 4.54 -8.81
CA TRP A 72 -10.61 5.08 -7.50
C TRP A 72 -9.49 5.79 -6.71
N TYR A 73 -8.24 5.38 -6.95
CA TYR A 73 -7.05 5.87 -6.24
C TYR A 73 -6.37 7.06 -6.95
N GLN A 74 -6.85 7.48 -8.13
CA GLN A 74 -6.12 8.41 -9.00
C GLN A 74 -5.77 9.73 -8.28
N LYS A 75 -6.74 10.27 -7.54
CA LYS A 75 -6.63 11.53 -6.79
C LYS A 75 -5.78 11.43 -5.52
N MET A 76 -5.44 10.22 -5.07
CA MET A 76 -4.61 10.03 -3.88
C MET A 76 -3.14 10.30 -4.20
N THR A 77 -2.50 11.11 -3.37
CA THR A 77 -1.04 11.21 -3.32
C THR A 77 -0.42 9.91 -2.82
N ILE A 78 0.86 9.67 -3.12
CA ILE A 78 1.59 8.51 -2.60
C ILE A 78 1.58 8.48 -1.07
N LYS A 79 1.73 9.64 -0.41
CA LYS A 79 1.64 9.73 1.05
C LYS A 79 0.27 9.30 1.59
N GLN A 80 -0.83 9.65 0.91
CA GLN A 80 -2.17 9.22 1.31
C GLN A 80 -2.36 7.71 1.12
N LEU A 81 -1.83 7.14 0.04
CA LEU A 81 -1.84 5.69 -0.20
C LEU A 81 -1.05 4.94 0.89
N GLN A 82 0.18 5.37 1.18
CA GLN A 82 1.01 4.81 2.24
C GLN A 82 0.32 4.91 3.62
N ARG A 83 -0.30 6.06 3.92
CA ARG A 83 -1.07 6.23 5.16
C ARG A 83 -2.25 5.26 5.24
N SER A 84 -2.95 5.02 4.14
CA SER A 84 -4.04 4.05 4.11
C SER A 84 -3.55 2.61 4.31
N ALA A 85 -2.38 2.25 3.76
CA ALA A 85 -1.77 0.94 4.00
C ALA A 85 -1.36 0.76 5.46
N LYS A 86 -0.74 1.80 6.05
CA LYS A 86 -0.41 1.81 7.48
C LYS A 86 -1.66 1.67 8.35
N MET A 87 -2.75 2.35 8.01
CA MET A 87 -4.02 2.22 8.73
C MET A 87 -4.55 0.77 8.73
N LEU A 88 -4.47 0.07 7.59
CA LEU A 88 -4.85 -1.35 7.53
C LEU A 88 -3.95 -2.23 8.38
N GLN A 89 -2.63 -1.99 8.35
CA GLN A 89 -1.66 -2.70 9.18
C GLN A 89 -1.89 -2.45 10.67
N ASP A 90 -2.13 -1.20 11.07
CA ASP A 90 -2.41 -0.85 12.46
C ASP A 90 -3.68 -1.58 12.94
N LYS A 91 -4.74 -1.61 12.11
CA LYS A 91 -5.98 -2.36 12.40
C LYS A 91 -5.77 -3.87 12.49
N GLN A 92 -4.87 -4.44 11.69
CA GLN A 92 -4.54 -5.87 11.74
C GLN A 92 -3.98 -6.28 13.11
N ASN A 93 -3.26 -5.37 13.76
CA ASN A 93 -2.61 -5.59 15.04
C ASN A 93 -3.52 -5.34 16.25
N LEU A 94 -4.72 -4.80 16.03
CA LEU A 94 -5.71 -4.62 17.09
C LEU A 94 -6.41 -5.93 17.41
N THR A 95 -6.71 -6.13 18.68
CA THR A 95 -7.68 -7.11 19.18
C THR A 95 -9.10 -6.70 18.78
N GLU A 96 -10.04 -7.65 18.87
CA GLU A 96 -11.46 -7.35 18.61
C GLU A 96 -12.02 -6.32 19.60
N ALA A 97 -11.61 -6.40 20.87
CA ALA A 97 -12.01 -5.43 21.89
C ALA A 97 -11.51 -4.02 21.57
N GLU A 98 -10.25 -3.88 21.16
CA GLU A 98 -9.67 -2.59 20.75
C GLU A 98 -10.31 -2.06 19.47
N LEU A 99 -10.71 -2.93 18.53
CA LEU A 99 -11.49 -2.50 17.37
C LEU A 99 -12.85 -1.94 17.81
N GLN A 100 -13.56 -2.63 18.70
CA GLN A 100 -14.85 -2.15 19.20
C GLN A 100 -14.72 -0.82 19.93
N GLU A 101 -13.68 -0.63 20.74
CA GLU A 101 -13.41 0.62 21.46
C GLU A 101 -13.08 1.77 20.49
N ASN A 102 -12.18 1.54 19.52
CA ASN A 102 -11.81 2.55 18.53
C ASN A 102 -12.96 2.99 17.62
N PHE A 103 -13.99 2.17 17.51
CA PHE A 103 -15.20 2.44 16.74
C PHE A 103 -16.45 2.57 17.62
N PHE A 104 -16.27 2.83 18.92
CA PHE A 104 -17.38 2.97 19.87
C PHE A 104 -18.39 4.03 19.38
N GLY A 105 -19.68 3.70 19.45
CA GLY A 105 -20.76 4.55 18.96
C GLY A 105 -20.97 4.55 17.43
N ARG A 106 -20.15 3.81 16.66
CA ARG A 106 -20.46 3.55 15.23
C ARG A 106 -21.40 2.37 15.09
N LYS A 107 -22.34 2.49 14.15
CA LYS A 107 -23.29 1.42 13.81
C LYS A 107 -22.60 0.17 13.26
N GLU A 108 -21.45 0.34 12.61
CA GLU A 108 -20.66 -0.74 12.02
C GLU A 108 -19.19 -0.58 12.41
N VAL A 109 -18.66 -1.59 13.08
CA VAL A 109 -17.24 -1.75 13.35
C VAL A 109 -16.65 -2.58 12.21
N PRO A 110 -15.66 -2.08 11.44
CA PRO A 110 -15.04 -2.88 10.41
C PRO A 110 -14.28 -4.03 11.08
N ARG A 111 -14.48 -5.27 10.60
CA ARG A 111 -13.65 -6.41 11.00
C ARG A 111 -12.16 -6.12 10.84
N ARG A 112 -11.36 -6.87 11.58
CA ARG A 112 -9.92 -6.93 11.40
C ARG A 112 -9.54 -7.38 9.98
N PRO A 113 -8.64 -6.67 9.27
CA PRO A 113 -8.11 -7.14 8.00
C PRO A 113 -7.18 -8.35 8.23
N SER A 114 -7.20 -9.32 7.32
CA SER A 114 -6.28 -10.46 7.35
C SER A 114 -4.88 -10.08 6.85
N HIS A 115 -3.88 -10.90 7.16
CA HIS A 115 -2.51 -10.70 6.66
C HIS A 115 -2.45 -10.68 5.13
N PHE A 116 -3.24 -11.54 4.47
CA PHE A 116 -3.32 -11.59 3.02
C PHE A 116 -3.91 -10.31 2.42
N GLU A 117 -4.93 -9.72 3.05
CA GLU A 117 -5.51 -8.46 2.59
C GLU A 117 -4.55 -7.28 2.76
N VAL A 118 -3.86 -7.21 3.90
CA VAL A 118 -2.86 -6.18 4.13
C VAL A 118 -1.74 -6.28 3.10
N SER A 119 -1.26 -7.49 2.80
CA SER A 119 -0.18 -7.68 1.81
C SER A 119 -0.61 -7.35 0.38
N ILE A 120 -1.84 -7.70 -0.04
CA ILE A 120 -2.39 -7.28 -1.33
C ILE A 120 -2.41 -5.76 -1.43
N TYR A 121 -2.93 -5.08 -0.40
CA TYR A 121 -3.06 -3.62 -0.44
C TYR A 121 -1.69 -2.92 -0.42
N GLN A 122 -0.73 -3.43 0.35
CA GLN A 122 0.65 -2.92 0.34
C GLN A 122 1.32 -3.09 -1.02
N LYS A 123 1.17 -4.26 -1.65
CA LYS A 123 1.67 -4.50 -3.01
C LYS A 123 1.06 -3.51 -4.01
N PHE A 124 -0.24 -3.28 -3.94
CA PHE A 124 -0.92 -2.27 -4.75
C PHE A 124 -0.33 -0.86 -4.56
N VAL A 125 -0.11 -0.43 -3.30
CA VAL A 125 0.49 0.89 -3.02
C VAL A 125 1.89 1.00 -3.61
N GLN A 126 2.69 -0.08 -3.52
CA GLN A 126 4.02 -0.12 -4.12
C GLN A 126 3.95 0.02 -5.64
N GLU A 127 3.08 -0.73 -6.32
CA GLU A 127 2.91 -0.65 -7.78
C GLU A 127 2.45 0.74 -8.24
N VAL A 128 1.52 1.36 -7.52
CA VAL A 128 1.10 2.74 -7.81
C VAL A 128 2.25 3.73 -7.60
N GLN A 129 3.07 3.54 -6.56
CA GLN A 129 4.24 4.36 -6.32
C GLN A 129 5.27 4.21 -7.46
N GLU A 130 5.56 2.99 -7.88
CA GLU A 130 6.49 2.73 -9.00
C GLU A 130 5.96 3.36 -10.30
N LYS A 131 4.66 3.21 -10.62
CA LYS A 131 4.05 3.83 -11.81
C LYS A 131 4.01 5.37 -11.75
N LYS A 132 3.76 5.97 -10.58
CA LYS A 132 3.73 7.44 -10.43
C LYS A 132 5.13 8.06 -10.45
N LEU A 133 6.15 7.35 -9.96
CA LEU A 133 7.54 7.82 -9.96
C LEU A 133 8.26 7.55 -11.29
N ASN A 134 7.83 6.54 -12.04
CA ASN A 134 8.40 6.21 -13.34
C ASN A 134 7.30 5.96 -14.39
N PRO A 135 6.74 7.03 -14.98
CA PRO A 135 5.62 6.93 -15.92
C PRO A 135 6.00 6.30 -17.27
N PHE A 136 7.29 6.09 -17.56
CA PHE A 136 7.78 5.51 -18.81
C PHE A 136 8.04 3.99 -18.73
N ARG A 137 7.75 3.38 -17.58
CA ARG A 137 7.91 1.93 -17.37
C ARG A 137 6.62 1.22 -17.85
N PHE A 138 6.64 0.78 -19.11
CA PHE A 138 5.60 -0.06 -19.71
C PHE A 138 6.20 -1.40 -20.15
#